data_AF-A0A382SMD4-F1
#
_entry.id   AF-A0A382SMD4-F1
#
_cell.length_a   1.000
_cell.length_b   1.000
_cell.length_c   1.000
_cell.angle_alpha   90.00
_cell.angle_beta   90.00
_cell.angle_gamma   90.00
#
_symmetry.space_group_name_H-M   'P 1'
#
loop_
_entity.id
_entity.type
_entity.pdbx_description
1 polymer ?
#
loop_
_entity_poly.entity_id
_entity_poly.type
_entity_poly.pdbx_seq_one_letter_code
_entity_poly.pdbx_strand_id
1 'polypeptide(L)'
;VAGTNGKGSLIAFMRAISEAAGLRTHVYTSPHLIRFNERIRLAGEVVRDDMLSSALDECEAANTNRPITFFEITTAIAFLLFSRIPADLTLLETGLGGRLDATNVLTKPVLTALTPISIDHVGFLGAKI
;
A
#
# COMPACT_ATOMS: atom_id res chain seq x y z
N VAL A 1 2.82 2.48 -7.18
CA VAL A 1 4.05 1.93 -7.79
C VAL A 1 3.80 0.47 -8.10
N ALA A 2 3.86 0.11 -9.38
CA ALA A 2 3.64 -1.25 -9.84
C ALA A 2 4.88 -1.81 -10.56
N GLY A 3 4.84 -3.09 -10.92
CA GLY A 3 5.92 -3.81 -11.60
C GLY A 3 6.28 -5.12 -10.92
N THR A 4 7.11 -5.92 -11.58
CA THR A 4 7.42 -7.27 -11.10
C THR A 4 8.39 -7.21 -9.92
N ASN A 5 9.51 -6.50 -10.09
CA ASN A 5 10.56 -6.37 -9.07
C ASN A 5 10.89 -4.90 -8.77
N GLY A 6 11.40 -4.62 -7.57
CA GLY A 6 11.94 -3.31 -7.21
C GLY A 6 10.93 -2.25 -6.75
N LYS A 7 9.64 -2.58 -6.68
CA LYS A 7 8.58 -1.70 -6.15
C LYS A 7 8.90 -1.16 -4.76
N GLY A 8 9.12 -2.05 -3.79
CA GLY A 8 9.49 -1.70 -2.42
C GLY A 8 10.78 -0.86 -2.33
N SER A 9 11.81 -1.17 -3.11
CA SER A 9 13.06 -0.38 -3.15
C SER A 9 12.84 1.04 -3.66
N LEU A 10 12.07 1.21 -4.73
CA LEU A 10 11.74 2.54 -5.25
C LEU A 10 10.96 3.35 -4.19
N ILE A 11 9.98 2.75 -3.55
CA ILE A 11 9.22 3.38 -2.46
C ILE A 11 10.15 3.75 -1.30
N ALA A 12 11.08 2.89 -0.91
CA ALA A 12 12.03 3.16 0.16
C ALA A 12 12.93 4.37 -0.16
N PHE A 13 13.41 4.49 -1.41
CA PHE A 13 14.17 5.66 -1.84
C PHE A 13 13.32 6.93 -1.87
N MET A 14 12.12 6.88 -2.44
CA MET A 14 11.21 8.03 -2.46
C MET A 14 10.87 8.52 -1.05
N ARG A 15 10.58 7.59 -0.13
CA ARG A 15 10.33 7.88 1.28
C ARG A 15 11.52 8.57 1.93
N ALA A 16 12.73 8.02 1.77
CA ALA A 16 13.93 8.59 2.36
C ALA A 16 14.19 10.01 1.83
N ILE A 17 13.98 10.25 0.53
CA ILE A 17 14.15 11.56 -0.10
C ILE A 17 13.09 12.55 0.43
N SER A 18 11.82 12.15 0.50
CA SER A 18 10.75 13.05 0.96
C SER A 18 10.88 13.37 2.45
N GLU A 19 11.18 12.38 3.30
CA GLU A 19 11.44 12.59 4.73
C GLU A 19 12.67 13.49 4.95
N ALA A 20 13.75 13.31 4.19
CA ALA A 20 14.93 14.18 4.24
C ALA A 20 14.64 15.62 3.82
N ALA A 21 13.63 15.83 2.97
CA ALA A 21 13.12 17.15 2.60
C ALA A 21 12.14 17.75 3.64
N GLY A 22 11.91 17.06 4.77
CA GLY A 22 11.00 17.51 5.84
C GLY A 22 9.52 17.21 5.59
N LEU A 23 9.19 16.38 4.59
CA LEU A 23 7.81 16.02 4.28
C LEU A 23 7.33 14.83 5.12
N ARG A 24 6.11 14.93 5.64
CA ARG A 24 5.42 13.79 6.28
C ARG A 24 4.95 12.84 5.19
N THR A 25 5.40 11.59 5.26
CA THR A 25 5.15 10.60 4.21
C THR A 25 4.41 9.39 4.75
N HIS A 26 3.25 9.09 4.16
CA HIS A 26 2.56 7.81 4.32
C HIS A 26 3.16 6.78 3.38
N VAL A 27 3.25 5.53 3.85
CA VAL A 27 3.74 4.42 3.02
C VAL A 27 2.89 3.18 3.22
N TYR A 28 2.47 2.58 2.11
CA TYR A 28 1.87 1.25 2.06
C TYR A 28 2.74 0.31 1.22
N THR A 29 3.24 -0.78 1.83
CA THR A 29 4.14 -1.76 1.18
C THR A 29 3.76 -3.20 1.50
N SER A 30 4.25 -4.14 0.69
CA SER A 30 4.03 -5.57 0.87
C SER A 30 5.10 -6.44 0.21
N PRO A 31 5.41 -7.64 0.75
CA PRO A 31 4.98 -8.17 2.05
C PRO A 31 5.74 -7.50 3.22
N HIS A 32 5.41 -7.90 4.46
CA HIS A 32 6.26 -7.61 5.63
C HIS A 32 7.27 -8.75 5.85
N LEU A 33 8.31 -8.49 6.63
CA LEU A 33 9.31 -9.49 7.01
C LEU A 33 9.01 -10.12 8.38
N ILE A 34 8.75 -9.29 9.41
CA ILE A 34 8.59 -9.78 10.79
C ILE A 34 7.22 -9.41 11.34
N ARG A 35 6.83 -8.14 11.23
CA ARG A 35 5.60 -7.61 11.82
C ARG A 35 4.69 -7.06 10.74
N PHE A 36 3.39 -7.33 10.85
CA PHE A 36 2.39 -6.82 9.92
C PHE A 36 2.44 -5.30 9.76
N ASN A 37 2.72 -4.59 10.86
CA ASN A 37 2.82 -3.13 10.93
C ASN A 37 3.82 -2.54 9.92
N GLU A 38 4.85 -3.30 9.53
CA GLU A 38 5.83 -2.86 8.52
C GLU A 38 5.17 -2.44 7.20
N ARG A 39 3.98 -3.00 6.90
CA ARG A 39 3.20 -2.66 5.72
C ARG A 39 2.73 -1.21 5.69
N ILE A 40 2.55 -0.56 6.84
CA ILE A 40 1.91 0.76 6.94
C ILE A 40 2.76 1.70 7.80
N ARG A 41 3.26 2.77 7.18
CA ARG A 41 3.77 3.95 7.89
C ARG A 41 2.83 5.13 7.76
N LEU A 42 2.59 5.79 8.89
CA LEU A 42 1.75 6.96 9.05
C LEU A 42 2.63 8.18 9.34
N ALA A 43 2.71 9.10 8.39
CA ALA A 43 3.45 10.35 8.49
C ALA A 43 4.91 10.15 8.97
N GLY A 44 5.57 9.11 8.46
CA GLY A 44 6.93 8.75 8.82
C GLY A 44 7.08 7.71 9.93
N GLU A 45 6.01 7.29 10.63
CA GLU A 45 6.10 6.32 11.74
C GLU A 45 5.39 5.00 11.44
N VAL A 46 5.94 3.88 11.92
CA VAL A 46 5.27 2.57 11.75
C VAL A 46 3.98 2.55 12.55
N VAL A 47 2.88 2.10 11.94
CA VAL A 47 1.58 2.03 12.61
C VAL A 47 1.65 1.14 13.87
N ARG A 48 0.89 1.50 14.91
CA ARG A 48 0.79 0.73 16.15
C ARG A 48 -0.34 -0.31 16.08
N ASP A 49 -0.24 -1.34 16.91
CA ASP A 49 -1.21 -2.45 16.96
C ASP A 49 -2.63 -1.98 17.33
N ASP A 50 -2.73 -1.04 18.28
CA ASP A 50 -4.02 -0.49 18.73
C ASP A 50 -4.75 0.23 17.59
N MET A 51 -4.02 0.98 16.77
CA MET A 51 -4.56 1.66 15.61
C MET A 51 -5.00 0.70 14.51
N LEU A 52 -4.21 -0.35 14.27
CA LEU A 52 -4.56 -1.40 13.31
C LEU A 52 -5.82 -2.14 13.73
N SER A 53 -5.91 -2.55 15.00
CA SER A 53 -7.07 -3.26 15.54
C SER A 53 -8.32 -2.40 15.42
N SER A 54 -8.26 -1.13 15.86
CA SER A 54 -9.41 -0.23 15.78
C SER A 54 -9.85 0.04 14.34
N ALA A 55 -8.91 0.16 13.40
CA ALA A 55 -9.25 0.38 11.99
C ALA A 55 -9.80 -0.89 11.33
N LEU A 56 -9.32 -2.07 11.72
CA LEU A 56 -9.84 -3.36 11.25
C LEU A 56 -11.31 -3.50 11.66
N ASP A 57 -11.64 -3.31 12.94
CA ASP A 57 -13.01 -3.42 13.44
C ASP A 57 -13.98 -2.52 12.66
N GLU A 58 -13.55 -1.29 12.36
CA GLU A 58 -14.34 -0.33 11.59
C GLU A 58 -14.51 -0.75 10.12
N CYS A 59 -13.44 -1.21 9.47
CA CYS A 59 -13.50 -1.70 8.11
C CYS A 59 -14.37 -2.96 7.99
N GLU A 60 -14.31 -3.88 8.96
CA GLU A 60 -15.16 -5.07 9.00
C GLU A 60 -16.64 -4.71 9.18
N ALA A 61 -16.94 -3.80 10.11
CA ALA A 61 -18.29 -3.29 10.32
C ALA A 61 -18.85 -2.65 9.03
N ALA A 62 -18.05 -1.81 8.36
CA ALA A 62 -18.44 -1.18 7.10
C ALA A 62 -18.60 -2.17 5.93
N ASN A 63 -17.84 -3.28 5.94
CA ASN A 63 -17.91 -4.31 4.91
C ASN A 63 -19.14 -5.24 5.06
N THR A 64 -19.85 -5.22 6.18
CA THR A 64 -21.12 -5.95 6.40
C THR A 64 -21.03 -7.46 6.14
N ASN A 65 -19.94 -8.11 6.57
CA ASN A 65 -19.68 -9.56 6.39
C ASN A 65 -19.61 -10.04 4.92
N ARG A 66 -19.41 -9.14 3.95
CA ARG A 66 -19.16 -9.56 2.56
C ARG A 66 -17.80 -10.25 2.47
N PRO A 67 -17.63 -11.24 1.56
CA PRO A 67 -16.32 -11.82 1.31
C PRO A 67 -15.33 -10.72 0.94
N ILE A 68 -14.20 -10.68 1.66
CA ILE A 68 -13.11 -9.75 1.41
C ILE A 68 -11.79 -10.50 1.60
N THR A 69 -10.84 -10.27 0.71
CA THR A 69 -9.52 -10.89 0.80
C THR A 69 -8.67 -10.19 1.85
N PHE A 70 -7.64 -10.89 2.33
CA PHE A 70 -6.65 -10.31 3.25
C PHE A 70 -6.00 -9.02 2.70
N PHE A 71 -5.72 -8.98 1.39
CA PHE A 71 -5.09 -7.82 0.78
C PHE A 71 -6.06 -6.64 0.63
N GLU A 72 -7.33 -6.90 0.29
CA GLU A 72 -8.36 -5.86 0.20
C GLU A 72 -8.64 -5.20 1.56
N ILE A 73 -8.85 -5.99 2.63
CA ILE A 73 -9.11 -5.45 3.96
C ILE A 73 -7.89 -4.69 4.50
N THR A 74 -6.67 -5.20 4.27
CA THR A 74 -5.43 -4.50 4.66
C THR A 74 -5.29 -3.17 3.93
N THR A 75 -5.64 -3.12 2.65
CA THR A 75 -5.58 -1.89 1.84
C THR A 75 -6.63 -0.88 2.31
N ALA A 76 -7.83 -1.33 2.64
CA ALA A 76 -8.89 -0.48 3.21
C ALA A 76 -8.45 0.14 4.55
N ILE A 77 -7.86 -0.66 5.45
CA ILE A 77 -7.30 -0.18 6.73
C ILE A 77 -6.24 0.89 6.49
N ALA A 78 -5.29 0.66 5.56
CA ALA A 78 -4.25 1.63 5.23
C ALA A 78 -4.86 2.97 4.78
N PHE A 79 -5.83 2.94 3.86
CA PHE A 79 -6.50 4.16 3.39
C PHE A 79 -7.30 4.88 4.47
N LEU A 80 -8.01 4.15 5.33
CA LEU A 80 -8.73 4.74 6.46
C LEU A 80 -7.77 5.47 7.41
N LEU A 81 -6.62 4.87 7.71
CA LEU A 81 -5.61 5.49 8.57
C LEU A 81 -4.95 6.69 7.89
N PHE A 82 -4.66 6.60 6.58
CA PHE A 82 -4.11 7.72 5.81
C PHE A 82 -5.07 8.90 5.72
N SER A 83 -6.39 8.67 5.68
CA SER A 83 -7.37 9.77 5.66
C SER A 83 -7.49 10.49 7.00
N ARG A 84 -7.04 9.87 8.11
CA ARG A 84 -7.13 10.43 9.47
C ARG A 84 -5.92 11.24 9.86
N ILE A 85 -4.75 10.91 9.32
CA ILE A 85 -3.49 11.54 9.66
C ILE A 85 -3.00 12.37 8.48
N PRO A 86 -2.84 13.70 8.62
CA PRO A 86 -2.31 14.51 7.55
C PRO A 86 -0.88 14.12 7.18
N ALA A 87 -0.62 13.99 5.90
CA ALA A 87 0.71 13.80 5.31
C ALA A 87 0.81 14.60 4.01
N ASP A 88 2.03 14.92 3.62
CA ASP A 88 2.33 15.70 2.42
C ASP A 88 2.46 14.78 1.19
N LEU A 89 2.76 13.50 1.41
CA LEU A 89 2.91 12.49 0.37
C LEU A 89 2.39 11.11 0.83
N THR A 90 1.78 10.36 -0.08
CA THR A 90 1.42 8.95 0.12
C THR A 90 2.06 8.09 -0.96
N LEU A 91 2.85 7.10 -0.54
CA LEU A 91 3.51 6.14 -1.42
C LEU A 91 2.81 4.78 -1.30
N LEU A 92 2.29 4.28 -2.42
CA LEU A 92 1.53 3.02 -2.47
C LEU A 92 2.23 1.98 -3.34
N GLU A 93 2.51 0.83 -2.77
CA GLU A 93 2.94 -0.36 -3.48
C GLU A 93 1.73 -1.15 -3.97
N THR A 94 1.67 -1.43 -5.26
CA THR A 94 0.70 -2.36 -5.82
C THR A 94 1.06 -3.79 -5.40
N GLY A 95 0.08 -4.55 -4.92
CA GLY A 95 0.29 -5.94 -4.50
C GLY A 95 0.56 -6.85 -5.69
N LEU A 96 -0.36 -6.87 -6.65
CA LEU A 96 -0.26 -7.71 -7.85
C LEU A 96 -0.77 -7.02 -9.11
N GLY A 97 0.10 -6.94 -10.13
CA GLY A 97 -0.25 -6.37 -11.43
C GLY A 97 -0.51 -4.86 -11.36
N GLY A 98 -1.77 -4.48 -11.22
CA GLY A 98 -2.18 -3.06 -11.15
C GLY A 98 -3.67 -2.85 -11.40
N ARG A 99 -4.17 -3.24 -12.59
CA ARG A 99 -5.55 -2.92 -13.03
C ARG A 99 -6.64 -3.35 -12.03
N LEU A 100 -6.51 -4.54 -11.46
CA LEU A 100 -7.47 -5.14 -10.53
C LEU A 100 -6.92 -5.20 -9.09
N ASP A 101 -5.81 -4.50 -8.82
CA ASP A 101 -5.22 -4.48 -7.49
C ASP A 101 -6.04 -3.59 -6.54
N ALA A 102 -6.13 -3.98 -5.27
CA ALA A 102 -6.89 -3.21 -4.26
C ALA A 102 -6.38 -1.76 -4.10
N THR A 103 -5.12 -1.49 -4.44
CA THR A 103 -4.56 -0.13 -4.39
C THR A 103 -5.03 0.77 -5.54
N ASN A 104 -5.58 0.19 -6.61
CA ASN A 104 -5.95 0.90 -7.84
C ASN A 104 -7.37 1.50 -7.80
N VAL A 105 -7.78 2.00 -6.64
CA VAL A 105 -9.04 2.73 -6.43
C VAL A 105 -8.85 4.26 -6.49
N LEU A 106 -7.60 4.73 -6.47
CA LEU A 106 -7.27 6.15 -6.60
C LEU A 106 -7.28 6.58 -8.06
N THR A 107 -8.20 7.48 -8.42
CA THR A 107 -8.43 7.88 -9.83
C THR A 107 -7.42 8.89 -10.38
N LYS A 108 -6.71 9.62 -9.50
CA LYS A 108 -5.80 10.70 -9.89
C LYS A 108 -4.52 10.70 -9.04
N PRO A 109 -3.67 9.66 -9.14
CA PRO A 109 -2.35 9.72 -8.52
C PRO A 109 -1.53 10.84 -9.18
N VAL A 110 -0.78 11.59 -8.37
CA VAL A 110 0.11 12.65 -8.88
C VAL A 110 1.23 12.07 -9.77
N LEU A 111 1.61 10.82 -9.53
CA LEU A 111 2.60 10.08 -10.30
C LEU A 111 2.32 8.58 -10.21
N THR A 112 2.44 7.90 -11.35
CA THR A 112 2.43 6.44 -11.44
C THR A 112 3.79 5.97 -11.96
N ALA A 113 4.43 5.06 -11.22
CA ALA A 113 5.70 4.46 -11.62
C ALA A 113 5.52 2.96 -11.91
N LEU A 114 6.11 2.51 -13.01
CA LEU A 114 6.28 1.10 -13.35
C LEU A 114 7.76 0.75 -13.20
N THR A 115 8.05 -0.12 -12.25
CA THR A 115 9.35 -0.79 -12.08
C THR A 115 9.47 -1.93 -13.10
N PRO A 116 10.65 -2.59 -13.25
CA PRO A 116 10.85 -3.60 -14.29
C PRO A 116 9.71 -4.62 -14.40
N ILE A 117 9.27 -4.85 -15.63
CA ILE A 117 8.23 -5.82 -15.98
C ILE A 117 8.89 -7.10 -16.48
N SER A 118 8.57 -8.20 -15.83
CA SER A 118 8.98 -9.55 -16.24
C SER A 118 7.83 -10.52 -16.03
N ILE A 119 7.93 -11.69 -16.68
CA ILE A 119 6.93 -12.75 -16.54
C ILE A 119 6.95 -13.27 -15.10
N ASP A 120 5.85 -13.09 -14.40
CA ASP A 120 5.59 -13.57 -13.05
C ASP A 120 4.07 -13.65 -12.83
N HIS A 121 3.60 -14.44 -11.86
CA HIS A 121 2.19 -14.60 -11.52
C HIS A 121 1.29 -14.89 -12.74
N VAL A 122 1.75 -15.74 -13.65
CA VAL A 122 1.10 -16.05 -14.94
C VAL A 122 -0.38 -16.43 -14.82
N GLY A 123 -0.77 -17.12 -13.74
CA GLY A 123 -2.17 -17.49 -13.48
C GLY A 123 -3.11 -16.29 -13.30
N PHE A 124 -2.59 -15.13 -12.92
CA PHE A 124 -3.35 -13.89 -12.73
C PHE A 124 -3.08 -12.86 -13.84
N LEU A 125 -1.84 -12.80 -14.34
CA LEU A 125 -1.36 -11.72 -15.21
C LEU A 125 -1.14 -12.14 -16.67
N GLY A 126 -1.21 -13.44 -16.98
CA GLY A 126 -0.96 -13.98 -18.31
C GLY A 126 0.52 -14.32 -18.57
N ALA A 127 0.78 -15.01 -19.69
CA ALA A 127 2.09 -15.58 -20.01
C ALA A 127 2.95 -14.73 -20.97
N LYS A 128 2.54 -13.49 -21.25
CA LYS A 128 3.18 -12.60 -22.22
C LYS A 128 3.30 -11.20 -21.64
N ILE A 129 4.33 -10.47 -22.08
CA ILE A 129 4.53 -9.04 -21.81
C ILE A 129 3.94 -8.25 -22.98
#